data_AF-A0A932SME3-F1
#
_entry.id   AF-A0A932SME3-F1
#
_cell.length_a   1.000
_cell.length_b   1.000
_cell.length_c   1.000
_cell.angle_alpha   90.00
_cell.angle_beta   90.00
_cell.angle_gamma   90.00
#
_symmetry.space_group_name_H-M   'P 1'
#
loop_
_entity.id
_entity.type
_entity.pdbx_description
1 polymer ?
#
loop_
_entity_poly.entity_id
_entity_poly.type
_entity_poly.pdbx_seq_one_letter_code
_entity_poly.pdbx_strand_id
1 'polypeptide(L)'
;MNELAVIESPSVPGIPALISSAGDRAAWEKNGKVNEMPCHHSLEQFLDEYIEAAGIADDKKGPLFRAAVGKTGRLSGSAMSRTDVWYMVRRRAGDAEIDTAIGCHTFRATGITDYLTNGGRIEVAQQMAGHSNAKTTGLYDRRGDNVSLGEVESIGI
;
A
#
# COMPACT_ATOMS: atom_id res chain seq x y z
N MET A 1 -12.01 -20.66 -18.95
CA MET A 1 -10.58 -21.00 -19.02
C MET A 1 -9.85 -19.72 -18.68
N ASN A 2 -9.38 -19.59 -17.44
CA ASN A 2 -8.82 -18.34 -16.92
C ASN A 2 -7.32 -18.31 -17.21
N GLU A 3 -6.90 -17.32 -17.96
CA GLU A 3 -5.51 -17.12 -18.37
C GLU A 3 -4.79 -16.31 -17.28
N LEU A 4 -3.89 -16.96 -16.56
CA LEU A 4 -2.99 -16.35 -15.58
C LEU A 4 -1.86 -15.63 -16.33
N ALA A 5 -1.82 -14.31 -16.30
CA ALA A 5 -0.71 -13.54 -16.85
C ALA A 5 0.38 -13.29 -15.79
N VAL A 6 1.59 -13.78 -16.07
CA VAL A 6 2.78 -13.74 -15.21
C VAL A 6 3.61 -12.48 -15.57
N ILE A 7 3.83 -11.53 -14.64
CA ILE A 7 4.51 -10.23 -14.91
C ILE A 7 5.84 -10.08 -14.13
N GLU A 8 7.03 -10.20 -14.73
CA GLU A 8 8.33 -10.17 -14.01
C GLU A 8 8.73 -8.80 -13.39
N SER A 9 9.30 -8.81 -12.17
CA SER A 9 9.77 -7.65 -11.39
C SER A 9 11.24 -7.28 -11.69
N PRO A 10 11.60 -5.99 -11.84
CA PRO A 10 12.92 -5.56 -12.32
C PRO A 10 14.03 -5.46 -11.25
N SER A 11 13.79 -5.83 -9.99
CA SER A 11 14.83 -5.78 -8.93
C SER A 11 15.47 -7.14 -8.60
N VAL A 12 14.92 -8.24 -9.13
CA VAL A 12 15.45 -9.60 -9.02
C VAL A 12 15.13 -10.33 -10.34
N PRO A 13 16.11 -10.80 -11.13
CA PRO A 13 15.81 -11.55 -12.36
C PRO A 13 15.00 -12.82 -12.04
N GLY A 14 13.83 -12.98 -12.66
CA GLY A 14 13.04 -14.23 -12.61
C GLY A 14 11.87 -14.30 -11.62
N ILE A 15 11.28 -13.18 -11.20
CA ILE A 15 10.24 -13.17 -10.15
C ILE A 15 9.00 -12.34 -10.54
N PRO A 16 7.80 -12.93 -10.80
CA PRO A 16 6.66 -12.24 -11.42
C PRO A 16 5.46 -11.79 -10.53
N ALA A 17 5.12 -10.50 -10.53
CA ALA A 17 3.87 -9.96 -9.97
C ALA A 17 2.62 -10.58 -10.64
N LEU A 18 1.58 -10.86 -9.85
CA LEU A 18 0.34 -11.49 -10.31
C LEU A 18 -0.82 -10.51 -10.14
N ILE A 19 -1.62 -10.36 -11.20
CA ILE A 19 -2.92 -9.67 -11.18
C ILE A 19 -3.95 -10.75 -11.54
N SER A 20 -4.78 -11.13 -10.57
CA SER A 20 -5.89 -12.05 -10.78
C SER A 20 -7.17 -11.27 -11.06
N SER A 21 -8.02 -11.76 -11.96
CA SER A 21 -9.32 -11.18 -12.33
C SER A 21 -10.39 -11.25 -11.21
N ALA A 22 -9.98 -11.48 -9.97
CA ALA A 22 -10.84 -11.73 -8.81
C ALA A 22 -10.75 -10.63 -7.73
N GLY A 23 -10.09 -9.51 -8.00
CA GLY A 23 -9.88 -8.43 -7.02
C GLY A 23 -8.70 -8.66 -6.06
N ASP A 24 -7.93 -9.73 -6.26
CA ASP A 24 -6.70 -10.00 -5.51
C ASP A 24 -5.47 -9.48 -6.25
N ARG A 25 -4.63 -8.70 -5.55
CA ARG A 25 -3.38 -8.18 -6.10
C ARG A 25 -2.20 -8.68 -5.28
N ALA A 26 -1.18 -9.20 -5.97
CA ALA A 26 -0.01 -9.79 -5.35
C ALA A 26 1.21 -8.87 -5.47
N ALA A 27 1.90 -8.62 -4.35
CA ALA A 27 3.16 -7.90 -4.33
C ALA A 27 4.28 -8.79 -3.80
N TRP A 28 5.48 -8.62 -4.35
CA TRP A 28 6.67 -9.34 -3.87
C TRP A 28 7.29 -8.62 -2.69
N GLU A 29 7.53 -9.36 -1.62
CA GLU A 29 8.23 -8.87 -0.44
C GLU A 29 9.75 -8.95 -0.63
N LYS A 30 10.48 -8.27 0.28
CA LYS A 30 11.95 -8.14 0.30
C LYS A 30 12.74 -9.46 0.22
N ASN A 31 12.09 -10.60 0.47
CA ASN A 31 12.69 -11.93 0.48
C ASN A 31 12.20 -12.84 -0.67
N GLY A 32 11.56 -12.30 -1.71
CA GLY A 32 10.98 -13.09 -2.79
C GLY A 32 9.74 -13.88 -2.36
N LYS A 33 9.10 -13.48 -1.25
CA LYS A 33 7.81 -14.03 -0.83
C LYS A 33 6.69 -13.26 -1.52
N VAL A 34 5.78 -13.97 -2.18
CA VAL A 34 4.55 -13.37 -2.69
C VAL A 34 3.61 -13.12 -1.52
N ASN A 35 3.13 -11.89 -1.41
CA ASN A 35 2.05 -11.54 -0.51
C ASN A 35 0.83 -11.17 -1.36
N GLU A 36 -0.18 -12.04 -1.31
CA GLU A 36 -1.48 -11.81 -1.94
C GLU A 36 -2.37 -11.06 -0.96
N MET A 37 -2.92 -9.95 -1.43
CA MET A 37 -3.73 -9.06 -0.64
C MET A 37 -5.01 -8.73 -1.40
N PRO A 38 -6.20 -8.92 -0.78
CA PRO A 38 -7.44 -8.41 -1.33
C PRO A 38 -7.34 -6.91 -1.56
N CYS A 39 -7.70 -6.48 -2.76
CA CYS A 39 -7.64 -5.08 -3.17
C CYS A 39 -9.03 -4.45 -3.07
N HIS A 40 -9.10 -3.23 -2.52
CA HIS A 40 -10.33 -2.46 -2.59
C HIS A 40 -10.64 -2.07 -4.05
N HIS A 41 -11.90 -2.10 -4.46
CA HIS A 41 -12.31 -1.81 -5.84
C HIS A 41 -11.84 -0.42 -6.34
N SER A 42 -11.76 0.57 -5.45
CA SER A 42 -11.23 1.90 -5.81
C SER A 42 -9.75 1.85 -6.16
N LEU A 43 -8.96 1.04 -5.42
CA LEU A 43 -7.56 0.83 -5.78
C LEU A 43 -7.47 0.04 -7.09
N GLU A 44 -8.42 -0.86 -7.34
CA GLU A 44 -8.54 -1.56 -8.63
C GLU A 44 -8.58 -0.57 -9.79
N GLN A 45 -9.60 0.27 -9.77
CA GLN A 45 -9.83 1.33 -10.74
C GLN A 45 -8.62 2.26 -10.91
N PHE A 46 -8.00 2.73 -9.82
CA PHE A 46 -6.87 3.65 -9.92
C PHE A 46 -5.64 3.02 -10.60
N LEU A 47 -5.38 1.73 -10.40
CA LEU A 47 -4.27 1.09 -11.11
C LEU A 47 -4.60 0.88 -12.59
N ASP A 48 -5.85 0.56 -12.92
CA ASP A 48 -6.25 0.38 -14.31
C ASP A 48 -6.13 1.70 -15.09
N GLU A 49 -6.67 2.79 -14.53
CA GLU A 49 -6.51 4.15 -15.07
C GLU A 49 -5.04 4.54 -15.22
N TYR A 50 -4.19 4.18 -14.25
CA TYR A 50 -2.76 4.44 -14.32
C TYR A 50 -2.07 3.62 -15.41
N ILE A 51 -2.36 2.32 -15.52
CA ILE A 51 -1.74 1.42 -16.51
C ILE A 51 -2.09 1.89 -17.93
N GLU A 52 -3.34 2.28 -18.16
CA GLU A 52 -3.80 2.86 -19.41
C GLU A 52 -3.09 4.18 -19.70
N ALA A 53 -3.13 5.14 -18.77
CA ALA A 53 -2.50 6.46 -18.96
C ALA A 53 -0.98 6.38 -19.13
N ALA A 54 -0.33 5.41 -18.50
CA ALA A 54 1.10 5.17 -18.63
C ALA A 54 1.46 4.48 -19.97
N GLY A 55 0.48 3.86 -20.66
CA GLY A 55 0.70 3.10 -21.89
C GLY A 55 1.50 1.83 -21.67
N ILE A 56 1.29 1.15 -20.55
CA ILE A 56 2.14 0.02 -20.10
C ILE A 56 1.39 -1.31 -20.05
N ALA A 57 0.16 -1.34 -20.55
CA ALA A 57 -0.70 -2.53 -20.49
C ALA A 57 -0.02 -3.78 -21.09
N ASP A 58 0.73 -3.62 -22.18
CA ASP A 58 1.43 -4.70 -22.88
C ASP A 58 2.82 -5.01 -22.30
N ASP A 59 3.39 -4.11 -21.50
CA ASP A 59 4.71 -4.29 -20.91
C ASP A 59 4.61 -5.06 -19.59
N LYS A 60 4.53 -6.39 -19.73
CA LYS A 60 4.43 -7.34 -18.62
C LYS A 60 5.74 -7.56 -17.86
N LYS A 61 6.85 -6.92 -18.22
CA LYS A 61 8.14 -7.09 -17.51
C LYS A 61 8.72 -5.79 -16.97
N GLY A 62 8.18 -4.66 -17.43
CA GLY A 62 8.56 -3.35 -16.96
C GLY A 62 8.05 -3.07 -15.54
N PRO A 63 8.65 -2.08 -14.86
CA PRO A 63 8.14 -1.62 -13.58
C PRO A 63 6.71 -1.08 -13.74
N LEU A 64 5.83 -1.45 -12.80
CA LEU A 64 4.48 -0.89 -12.70
C LEU A 64 4.57 0.63 -12.53
N PHE A 65 5.21 1.11 -11.46
CA PHE A 65 5.39 2.54 -11.23
C PHE A 65 6.69 3.05 -11.88
N ARG A 66 6.54 3.86 -12.93
CA ARG A 66 7.64 4.40 -13.74
C ARG A 66 8.10 5.78 -13.30
N ALA A 67 9.40 6.03 -13.40
CA ALA A 67 9.97 7.36 -13.19
C ALA A 67 9.58 8.32 -14.31
N ALA A 68 9.25 9.56 -13.96
CA ALA A 68 8.98 10.62 -14.93
C ALA A 68 10.28 11.15 -15.56
N VAL A 69 10.21 11.52 -16.84
CA VAL A 69 11.34 12.11 -17.57
C VAL A 69 11.32 13.63 -17.35
N GLY A 70 11.99 14.09 -16.30
CA GLY A 70 12.06 15.51 -15.95
C GLY A 70 10.67 16.15 -15.87
N LYS A 71 10.49 17.32 -16.47
CA LYS A 71 9.21 18.04 -16.54
C LYS A 71 8.50 17.89 -17.89
N THR A 72 8.68 16.74 -18.56
CA THR A 72 8.13 16.51 -19.91
C THR A 72 6.72 15.93 -19.93
N GLY A 73 6.20 15.51 -18.78
CA GLY A 73 4.92 14.78 -18.70
C GLY A 73 4.99 13.33 -19.20
N ARG A 74 6.18 12.82 -19.56
CA ARG A 74 6.40 11.46 -20.05
C ARG A 74 6.95 10.55 -18.97
N LEU A 75 6.60 9.27 -19.01
CA LEU A 75 7.18 8.22 -18.17
C LEU A 75 8.32 7.50 -18.91
N SER A 76 9.35 7.11 -18.15
CA SER A 76 10.49 6.32 -18.64
C SER A 76 10.25 4.82 -18.47
N GLY A 77 11.13 3.98 -19.01
CA GLY A 77 11.14 2.54 -18.72
C GLY A 77 11.74 2.19 -17.34
N SER A 78 12.25 3.17 -16.60
CA SER A 78 12.92 2.96 -15.32
C SER A 78 11.94 2.97 -14.15
N ALA A 79 12.24 2.20 -13.10
CA ALA A 79 11.44 2.17 -11.89
C ALA A 79 11.49 3.53 -11.16
N MET A 80 10.36 3.94 -10.60
CA MET A 80 10.27 5.12 -9.75
C MET A 80 11.17 4.98 -8.51
N SER A 81 11.93 6.02 -8.17
CA SER A 81 12.79 5.97 -6.99
C SER A 81 12.00 6.22 -5.71
N ARG A 82 12.51 5.72 -4.57
CA ARG A 82 11.93 6.02 -3.25
C ARG A 82 11.93 7.52 -2.96
N THR A 83 12.93 8.24 -3.46
CA THR A 83 13.05 9.69 -3.32
C THR A 83 11.94 10.41 -4.08
N ASP A 84 11.61 9.96 -5.29
CA ASP A 84 10.50 10.53 -6.07
C ASP A 84 9.17 10.34 -5.34
N VAL A 85 8.92 9.14 -4.81
CA VAL A 85 7.72 8.86 -4.00
C VAL A 85 7.66 9.79 -2.80
N TRP A 86 8.78 10.00 -2.09
CA TRP A 86 8.83 10.91 -0.96
C TRP A 86 8.48 12.35 -1.35
N TYR A 87 9.04 12.86 -2.45
CA TYR A 87 8.70 14.19 -2.97
C TYR A 87 7.24 14.30 -3.41
N MET A 88 6.68 13.25 -4.01
CA MET A 88 5.26 13.21 -4.39
C MET A 88 4.36 13.31 -3.17
N VAL A 89 4.64 12.54 -2.11
CA VAL A 89 3.87 12.59 -0.87
C VAL A 89 4.01 13.95 -0.20
N ARG A 90 5.23 14.51 -0.13
CA ARG A 90 5.45 15.85 0.45
C ARG A 90 4.69 16.95 -0.27
N ARG A 91 4.63 16.90 -1.60
CA ARG A 91 3.84 17.86 -2.39
C ARG A 91 2.35 17.77 -2.03
N ARG A 92 1.78 16.55 -2.01
CA ARG A 92 0.37 16.35 -1.65
C ARG A 92 0.05 16.70 -0.20
N ALA A 93 1.00 16.50 0.72
CA ALA A 93 0.87 16.94 2.10
C ALA A 93 0.77 18.47 2.18
N GLY A 94 1.60 19.19 1.42
CA GLY A 94 1.54 20.65 1.31
C GLY A 94 0.23 21.14 0.69
N ASP A 95 -0.22 20.51 -0.39
CA ASP A 95 -1.51 20.84 -1.04
C ASP A 95 -2.72 20.61 -0.10
N ALA A 96 -2.58 19.70 0.88
CA ALA A 96 -3.59 19.38 1.88
C ALA A 96 -3.38 20.11 3.22
N GLU A 97 -2.43 21.06 3.30
CA GLU A 97 -2.11 21.82 4.51
C GLU A 97 -1.74 20.93 5.72
N ILE A 98 -1.11 19.78 5.46
CA ILE A 98 -0.63 18.88 6.50
C ILE A 98 0.81 19.28 6.89
N ASP A 99 0.94 20.02 7.99
CA ASP A 99 2.24 20.46 8.51
C ASP A 99 3.10 19.32 9.05
N THR A 100 2.45 18.24 9.51
CA THR A 100 3.15 17.08 10.05
C THR A 100 3.92 16.35 8.96
N ALA A 101 5.14 15.91 9.26
CA ALA A 101 5.92 15.13 8.32
C ALA A 101 5.31 13.74 8.08
N ILE A 102 4.56 13.60 6.99
CA ILE A 102 3.98 12.33 6.56
C ILE A 102 4.78 11.68 5.43
N GLY A 103 4.69 10.35 5.34
CA GLY A 103 5.34 9.54 4.31
C GLY A 103 4.70 8.16 4.19
N CYS A 104 5.30 7.30 3.35
CA CYS A 104 4.79 5.93 3.13
C CYS A 104 4.66 5.12 4.42
N HIS A 105 5.58 5.30 5.38
CA HIS A 105 5.50 4.65 6.69
C HIS A 105 4.31 5.15 7.53
N THR A 106 3.98 6.44 7.41
CA THR A 106 2.79 7.01 8.06
C THR A 106 1.53 6.38 7.50
N PHE A 107 1.38 6.31 6.17
CA PHE A 107 0.21 5.69 5.54
C PHE A 107 0.05 4.22 5.91
N ARG A 108 1.16 3.48 5.98
CA ARG A 108 1.15 2.09 6.45
C ARG A 108 0.64 1.99 7.89
N ALA A 109 1.14 2.83 8.79
CA ALA A 109 0.68 2.86 10.17
C ALA A 109 -0.81 3.18 10.26
N THR A 110 -1.26 4.24 9.57
CA THR A 110 -2.66 4.65 9.51
C THR A 110 -3.56 3.53 8.99
N GLY A 111 -3.20 2.87 7.88
CA GLY A 111 -4.01 1.77 7.35
C GLY A 111 -4.16 0.59 8.30
N ILE A 112 -3.11 0.24 9.05
CA ILE A 112 -3.19 -0.82 10.08
C ILE A 112 -4.10 -0.38 11.24
N THR A 113 -3.90 0.85 11.74
CA THR A 113 -4.70 1.42 12.82
C THR A 113 -6.18 1.50 12.45
N ASP A 114 -6.50 2.01 11.26
CA ASP A 114 -7.88 2.16 10.77
C ASP A 114 -8.55 0.79 10.61
N TYR A 115 -7.84 -0.19 10.05
CA TYR A 115 -8.34 -1.56 9.95
C TYR A 115 -8.72 -2.14 11.33
N LEU A 116 -7.84 -1.99 12.32
CA LEU A 116 -8.07 -2.48 13.69
C LEU A 116 -9.21 -1.73 14.39
N THR A 117 -9.26 -0.41 14.21
CA THR A 117 -10.27 0.46 14.83
C THR A 117 -11.67 0.15 14.29
N ASN A 118 -11.77 -0.23 13.01
CA ASN A 118 -13.01 -0.68 12.37
C ASN A 118 -13.37 -2.15 12.68
N GLY A 119 -12.84 -2.73 13.76
CA GLY A 119 -13.17 -4.08 14.20
C GLY A 119 -12.36 -5.19 13.52
N GLY A 120 -11.32 -4.83 12.76
CA GLY A 120 -10.39 -5.79 12.18
C GLY A 120 -9.72 -6.68 13.23
N ARG A 121 -9.36 -7.90 12.81
CA ARG A 121 -8.68 -8.88 13.67
C ARG A 121 -7.17 -8.67 13.65
N ILE A 122 -6.52 -8.74 14.81
CA ILE A 122 -5.08 -8.46 14.92
C ILE A 122 -4.22 -9.46 14.12
N GLU A 123 -4.66 -10.71 14.00
CA GLU A 123 -3.97 -11.75 13.24
C GLU A 123 -3.98 -11.44 11.74
N VAL A 124 -5.10 -10.90 11.25
CA VAL A 124 -5.24 -10.47 9.86
C VAL A 124 -4.39 -9.23 9.63
N ALA A 125 -4.46 -8.23 10.51
CA ALA A 125 -3.61 -7.05 10.44
C ALA A 125 -2.12 -7.40 10.44
N GLN A 126 -1.71 -8.40 11.23
CA GLN A 126 -0.34 -8.90 11.29
C GLN A 126 0.08 -9.54 9.96
N GLN A 127 -0.78 -10.35 9.36
CA GLN A 127 -0.55 -10.95 8.05
C GLN A 127 -0.44 -9.87 6.95
N MET A 128 -1.38 -8.93 6.91
CA MET A 128 -1.36 -7.79 5.97
C MET A 128 -0.09 -6.95 6.12
N ALA A 129 0.39 -6.80 7.36
CA ALA A 129 1.61 -6.07 7.66
C ALA A 129 2.89 -6.93 7.56
N GLY A 130 2.82 -8.22 7.19
CA GLY A 130 4.00 -9.09 7.10
C GLY A 130 4.84 -9.13 8.40
N HIS A 131 4.21 -8.91 9.55
CA HIS A 131 4.90 -8.86 10.84
C HIS A 131 5.11 -10.28 11.37
N SER A 132 6.36 -10.64 11.68
CA SER A 132 6.68 -11.94 12.28
C SER A 132 6.28 -12.04 13.76
N ASN A 133 6.01 -10.90 14.42
CA ASN A 133 5.65 -10.83 15.83
C ASN A 133 4.33 -10.05 16.00
N ALA A 134 3.35 -10.65 16.66
CA ALA A 134 2.07 -9.99 16.95
C ALA A 134 2.23 -8.69 17.76
N LYS A 135 3.27 -8.61 18.61
CA LYS A 135 3.56 -7.43 19.42
C LYS A 135 3.83 -6.18 18.57
N THR A 136 4.43 -6.31 17.38
CA THR A 136 4.68 -5.15 16.52
C THR A 136 3.40 -4.64 15.88
N THR A 137 2.42 -5.52 15.62
CA THR A 137 1.08 -5.12 15.15
C THR A 137 0.26 -4.50 16.27
N GLY A 138 0.40 -5.00 17.51
CA GLY A 138 -0.31 -4.46 18.68
C GLY A 138 -0.03 -2.98 18.98
N LEU A 139 1.12 -2.45 18.57
CA LEU A 139 1.44 -1.02 18.67
C LEU A 139 0.48 -0.11 17.88
N TYR A 140 -0.25 -0.67 16.92
CA TYR A 140 -1.24 0.03 16.10
C TYR A 140 -2.68 -0.16 16.59
N ASP A 141 -2.90 -1.01 17.60
CA ASP A 141 -4.23 -1.23 18.16
C ASP A 141 -4.57 -0.10 19.14
N ARG A 142 -5.31 0.90 18.64
CA ARG A 142 -5.69 2.10 19.39
C ARG A 142 -7.06 2.00 20.06
N ARG A 143 -7.72 0.83 20.02
CA ARG A 143 -9.06 0.65 20.58
C ARG A 143 -9.13 0.89 22.09
N GLY A 144 -8.03 0.66 22.80
CA GLY A 144 -7.91 0.95 24.24
C GLY A 144 -7.46 2.37 24.58
N ASP A 145 -7.09 3.20 23.60
CA ASP A 145 -6.63 4.57 23.83
C ASP A 145 -7.80 5.56 23.97
N ASN A 146 -8.98 5.18 23.48
CA ASN A 146 -10.20 5.96 23.60
C ASN A 146 -10.87 5.62 24.94
N VAL A 147 -10.52 6.35 26.01
CA VAL A 147 -11.35 6.34 27.23
C VAL A 147 -12.73 6.88 26.83
N SER A 148 -13.74 6.03 26.88
CA SER A 148 -15.10 6.44 26.55
C SER A 148 -15.69 7.32 27.65
N LEU A 149 -16.59 8.24 27.30
CA LEU A 149 -17.30 9.07 28.30
C LEU A 149 -17.98 8.19 29.36
N GLY A 150 -18.50 7.02 28.96
CA GLY A 150 -19.12 6.04 29.87
C GLY A 150 -18.14 5.37 30.83
N GLU A 151 -16.87 5.15 30.45
CA GLU A 151 -15.84 4.66 31.38
C GLU A 151 -15.48 5.74 32.41
N VAL A 152 -15.43 7.02 32.02
CA VAL A 152 -15.22 8.13 32.96
C VAL A 152 -16.42 8.32 33.89
N GLU A 153 -17.64 8.22 33.37
CA GLU A 153 -18.89 8.37 34.15
C GLU A 153 -19.14 7.20 35.11
N SER A 154 -18.48 6.05 34.92
CA SER A 154 -18.50 4.93 35.87
C SER A 154 -17.66 5.17 37.15
N ILE A 155 -16.83 6.21 37.15
CA ILE A 155 -16.06 6.63 38.32
C ILE A 155 -17.03 7.30 39.29
N GLY A 156 -17.42 6.56 40.34
CA GLY A 156 -18.26 7.09 41.41
C GLY A 156 -17.55 8.21 42.18
N ILE A 157 -18.00 9.45 42.01
CA ILE A 157 -17.72 10.61 42.85
C ILE A 157 -19.00 11.05 43.56
#